data_AF-A0A0F2PMW1-F1
#
_entry.id   AF-A0A0F2PMW1-F1
#
_cell.length_a   1.000
_cell.length_b   1.000
_cell.length_c   1.000
_cell.angle_alpha   90.00
_cell.angle_beta   90.00
_cell.angle_gamma   90.00
#
_symmetry.space_group_name_H-M   'P 1'
#
loop_
_entity.id
_entity.type
_entity.pdbx_description
1 polymer ?
#
loop_
_entity_poly.entity_id
_entity_poly.type
_entity_poly.pdbx_seq_one_letter_code
_entity_poly.pdbx_strand_id
1 'polypeptide(L)'
;MQKVLFYGLLIGLLLNATGCSLPQLQGRDGQAEIQQDQTNKMETEKERPVPENVQVAQAVAGQMGNPVLTPDEQGRITAGIQETLTTLIEAMRVKDLSKGNTVFYGLDEAGSVITMEELQLEVETLHPVEWRVESSRLAGKDSRLVEVSFTMPDGSLHQGKPFNMVNIGEAWMIHYNSFAASFHAMAEHLLGRDSEVNGDDPVEIIF
;
A
#
# COMPACT_ATOMS: atom_id res chain seq x y z
N MET A 1 7.25 -43.47 -45.20
CA MET A 1 7.57 -42.33 -44.31
C MET A 1 7.68 -42.80 -42.85
N GLN A 2 8.61 -43.71 -42.57
CA GLN A 2 8.72 -44.40 -41.25
C GLN A 2 10.09 -44.14 -40.59
N LYS A 3 10.93 -43.31 -41.21
CA LYS A 3 12.30 -43.02 -40.75
C LYS A 3 12.47 -41.65 -40.08
N VAL A 4 11.45 -40.78 -40.11
CA VAL A 4 11.52 -39.44 -39.50
C VAL A 4 11.03 -39.46 -38.04
N LEU A 5 10.13 -40.38 -37.68
CA LEU A 5 9.69 -40.57 -36.29
C LEU A 5 10.78 -41.14 -35.37
N PHE A 6 11.79 -41.82 -35.92
CA PHE A 6 12.83 -42.50 -35.14
C PHE A 6 13.94 -41.57 -34.60
N TYR A 7 14.16 -40.42 -35.23
CA TYR A 7 15.21 -39.48 -34.80
C TYR A 7 14.73 -38.45 -33.78
N GLY A 8 13.42 -38.15 -33.72
CA GLY A 8 12.86 -37.27 -32.68
C GLY A 8 12.83 -37.91 -31.29
N LEU A 9 12.67 -39.24 -31.22
CA LEU A 9 12.65 -39.99 -29.97
C LEU A 9 14.06 -40.15 -29.35
N LEU A 10 15.13 -40.09 -30.17
CA LEU A 10 16.51 -40.24 -29.70
C LEU A 10 17.07 -38.96 -29.05
N ILE A 11 16.54 -37.79 -29.41
CA ILE A 11 16.93 -36.50 -28.79
C ILE A 11 16.28 -36.33 -27.41
N GLY A 12 15.14 -36.97 -27.16
CA GLY A 12 14.47 -36.98 -25.85
C GLY A 12 15.10 -37.89 -24.79
N LEU A 13 16.11 -38.71 -25.14
CA LEU A 13 16.60 -39.79 -24.28
C LEU A 13 18.04 -39.60 -23.75
N LEU A 14 18.74 -38.53 -24.12
CA LEU A 14 20.15 -38.31 -23.76
C LEU A 14 20.45 -37.12 -22.84
N LEU A 15 19.43 -36.45 -22.26
CA LEU A 15 19.63 -35.40 -21.25
C LEU A 15 18.89 -35.71 -19.94
N ASN A 16 19.03 -36.95 -19.49
CA ASN A 16 18.97 -37.31 -18.07
C ASN A 16 20.41 -37.34 -17.54
N ALA A 17 20.80 -36.42 -16.66
CA ALA A 17 21.88 -36.65 -15.68
C ALA A 17 21.99 -35.52 -14.64
N THR A 18 21.02 -35.41 -13.73
CA THR A 18 21.26 -35.11 -12.30
C THR A 18 20.06 -35.57 -11.47
N GLY A 19 19.98 -36.88 -11.25
CA GLY A 19 19.33 -37.43 -10.07
C GLY A 19 20.40 -37.88 -9.09
N CYS A 20 20.18 -37.65 -7.79
CA CYS A 20 20.65 -38.44 -6.64
C CYS A 20 20.11 -37.74 -5.38
N SER A 21 18.94 -38.15 -4.87
CA SER A 21 18.75 -39.23 -3.89
C SER A 21 18.99 -38.80 -2.44
N LEU A 22 17.87 -38.78 -1.71
CA LEU A 22 17.77 -38.91 -0.26
C LEU A 22 18.64 -40.08 0.26
N PRO A 23 19.28 -39.91 1.44
CA PRO A 23 19.41 -41.03 2.35
C PRO A 23 18.83 -40.69 3.73
N GLN A 24 17.80 -41.45 4.09
CA GLN A 24 17.45 -41.72 5.48
C GLN A 24 18.41 -42.81 5.98
N LEU A 25 19.20 -42.52 7.02
CA LEU A 25 19.97 -43.53 7.75
C LEU A 25 19.99 -43.19 9.26
N GLN A 26 19.02 -43.82 9.91
CA GLN A 26 18.91 -44.34 11.27
C GLN A 26 20.13 -44.27 12.22
N GLY A 27 19.83 -43.86 13.46
CA GLY A 27 20.60 -44.10 14.69
C GLY A 27 21.03 -42.80 15.37
N ARG A 28 21.02 -42.60 16.69
CA ARG A 28 20.56 -43.31 17.88
C ARG A 28 20.97 -42.37 19.05
N ASP A 29 20.10 -42.22 20.04
CA ASP A 29 20.36 -41.81 21.45
C ASP A 29 21.45 -40.76 21.76
N GLY A 30 21.05 -39.64 22.36
CA GLY A 30 21.98 -38.76 23.06
C GLY A 30 21.32 -37.48 23.59
N GLN A 31 20.81 -37.54 24.82
CA GLN A 31 20.54 -36.35 25.63
C GLN A 31 21.80 -35.49 25.70
N ALA A 32 21.67 -34.19 25.43
CA ALA A 32 22.54 -33.17 26.00
C ALA A 32 21.73 -31.87 26.12
N GLU A 33 21.16 -31.74 27.31
CA GLU A 33 20.86 -30.50 28.02
C GLU A 33 21.85 -29.38 27.66
N ILE A 34 21.37 -28.26 27.11
CA ILE A 34 22.13 -27.00 27.07
C ILE A 34 21.41 -26.01 27.99
N GLN A 35 21.82 -26.15 29.24
CA GLN A 35 22.02 -25.11 30.24
C GLN A 35 22.08 -23.69 29.63
N GLN A 36 21.12 -22.85 30.03
CA GLN A 36 21.30 -21.41 30.04
C GLN A 36 22.47 -21.10 30.97
N ASP A 37 23.54 -20.53 30.44
CA ASP A 37 24.39 -19.65 31.22
C ASP A 37 24.76 -18.40 30.40
N GLN A 38 24.73 -17.29 31.11
CA GLN A 38 24.86 -15.93 30.64
C GLN A 38 26.27 -15.67 30.10
N THR A 39 26.41 -14.77 29.12
CA THR A 39 27.46 -13.73 29.19
C THR A 39 27.09 -12.56 28.28
N ASN A 40 26.83 -11.41 28.92
CA ASN A 40 26.84 -10.09 28.33
C ASN A 40 28.16 -9.82 27.59
N LYS A 41 28.09 -9.45 26.31
CA LYS A 41 29.05 -8.53 25.69
C LYS A 41 28.29 -7.56 24.79
N MET A 42 27.86 -6.48 25.42
CA MET A 42 27.43 -5.25 24.76
C MET A 42 28.72 -4.60 24.23
N GLU A 43 29.01 -4.77 22.95
CA GLU A 43 29.99 -3.92 22.27
C GLU A 43 29.29 -2.59 21.98
N THR A 44 29.75 -1.56 22.69
CA THR A 44 29.37 -0.16 22.51
C THR A 44 29.77 0.28 21.11
N GLU A 45 28.85 0.19 20.16
CA GLU A 45 28.98 0.91 18.90
C GLU A 45 28.78 2.40 19.21
N LYS A 46 29.82 3.20 18.96
CA LYS A 46 29.83 4.65 19.17
C LYS A 46 28.58 5.28 18.55
N GLU A 47 27.65 5.71 19.41
CA GLU A 47 26.61 6.66 19.06
C GLU A 47 27.29 7.87 18.40
N ARG A 48 27.11 8.01 17.09
CA ARG A 48 27.32 9.30 16.44
C ARG A 48 26.21 10.22 16.93
N PRO A 49 26.51 11.46 17.32
CA PRO A 49 25.49 12.37 17.82
C PRO A 49 24.43 12.57 16.73
N VAL A 50 23.20 12.15 17.05
CA VAL A 50 22.00 12.43 16.27
C VAL A 50 21.88 13.96 16.23
N PRO A 51 21.80 14.60 15.04
CA PRO A 51 21.51 16.02 14.96
C PRO A 51 20.18 16.31 15.66
N GLU A 52 20.15 17.33 16.50
CA GLU A 52 19.07 17.69 17.44
C GLU A 52 17.69 17.95 16.80
N ASN A 53 17.58 17.83 15.46
CA ASN A 53 16.38 18.12 14.68
C ASN A 53 15.79 16.93 13.90
N VAL A 54 16.25 15.69 14.13
CA VAL A 54 15.65 14.51 13.51
C VAL A 54 14.56 13.95 14.44
N GLN A 55 13.29 14.28 14.18
CA GLN A 55 12.18 13.57 14.81
C GLN A 55 12.09 12.16 14.21
N VAL A 56 12.64 11.18 14.95
CA VAL A 56 12.47 9.76 14.65
C VAL A 56 11.12 9.32 15.21
N ALA A 57 10.18 8.96 14.35
CA ALA A 57 8.92 8.37 14.79
C ALA A 57 9.17 7.05 15.53
N GLN A 58 8.37 6.77 16.57
CA GLN A 58 8.46 5.50 17.30
C GLN A 58 8.19 4.32 16.36
N ALA A 59 9.01 3.28 16.48
CA ALA A 59 8.84 2.05 15.71
C ALA A 59 7.53 1.35 16.08
N VAL A 60 6.81 0.84 15.07
CA VAL A 60 5.60 0.02 15.28
C VAL A 60 6.01 -1.41 15.61
N ALA A 61 5.23 -2.11 16.44
CA ALA A 61 5.47 -3.51 16.78
C ALA A 61 5.59 -4.38 15.50
N GLY A 62 6.70 -5.11 15.37
CA GLY A 62 7.03 -5.95 14.21
C GLY A 62 7.92 -5.30 13.14
N GLN A 63 8.25 -4.02 13.29
CA GLN A 63 9.13 -3.31 12.35
C GLN A 63 10.61 -3.71 12.58
N MET A 64 11.23 -4.42 11.62
CA MET A 64 12.63 -4.87 11.68
C MET A 64 13.68 -3.75 11.50
N GLY A 65 13.26 -2.49 11.44
CA GLY A 65 14.13 -1.32 11.35
C GLY A 65 13.38 -0.10 10.83
N ASN A 66 13.73 1.07 11.32
CA ASN A 66 13.32 2.34 10.73
C ASN A 66 14.51 2.79 9.85
N PRO A 67 14.54 2.51 8.53
CA PRO A 67 15.59 3.05 7.71
C PRO A 67 15.52 4.57 7.81
N VAL A 68 16.61 5.16 8.29
CA VAL A 68 16.73 6.61 8.40
C VAL A 68 16.81 7.13 6.97
N LEU A 69 15.70 7.65 6.47
CA LEU A 69 15.64 8.30 5.16
C LEU A 69 16.26 9.69 5.28
N THR A 70 17.12 10.03 4.32
CA THR A 70 17.57 11.41 4.16
C THR A 70 16.40 12.31 3.76
N PRO A 71 16.46 13.62 4.03
CA PRO A 71 15.44 14.57 3.58
C PRO A 71 15.18 14.51 2.07
N ASP A 72 16.24 14.30 1.27
CA ASP A 72 16.14 14.21 -0.19
C ASP A 72 15.42 12.91 -0.63
N GLU A 73 15.70 11.78 0.03
CA GLU A 73 14.98 10.53 -0.22
C GLU A 73 13.51 10.65 0.15
N GLN A 74 13.20 11.21 1.32
CA GLN A 74 11.82 11.44 1.74
C GLN A 74 11.10 12.41 0.78
N GLY A 75 11.78 13.46 0.31
CA GLY A 75 11.26 14.40 -0.68
C GLY A 75 10.90 13.73 -2.01
N ARG A 76 11.78 12.88 -2.54
CA ARG A 76 11.50 12.11 -3.78
C ARG A 76 10.34 11.14 -3.61
N ILE A 77 10.26 10.47 -2.47
CA ILE A 77 9.16 9.54 -2.15
C ILE A 77 7.83 10.29 -2.11
N THR A 78 7.76 11.39 -1.36
CA THR A 78 6.55 12.21 -1.26
C THR A 78 6.13 12.78 -2.62
N ALA A 79 7.09 13.24 -3.43
CA ALA A 79 6.81 13.74 -4.77
C ALA A 79 6.19 12.66 -5.69
N GLY A 80 6.76 11.46 -5.72
CA GLY A 80 6.22 10.36 -6.53
C GLY A 80 4.83 9.89 -6.07
N ILE A 81 4.59 9.86 -4.77
CA ILE A 81 3.25 9.59 -4.21
C ILE A 81 2.26 10.68 -4.64
N GLN A 82 2.64 11.94 -4.48
CA GLN A 82 1.80 13.09 -4.85
C GLN A 82 1.45 13.06 -6.35
N GLU A 83 2.40 12.76 -7.23
CA GLU A 83 2.19 12.64 -8.67
C GLU A 83 1.20 11.51 -9.02
N THR A 84 1.32 10.37 -8.33
CA THR A 84 0.42 9.22 -8.52
C THR A 84 -1.01 9.58 -8.10
N LEU A 85 -1.17 10.25 -6.95
CA LEU A 85 -2.46 10.74 -6.48
C LEU A 85 -3.06 11.77 -7.42
N THR A 86 -2.24 12.69 -7.93
CA THR A 86 -2.68 13.66 -8.94
C THR A 86 -3.19 12.97 -10.19
N THR A 87 -2.47 11.96 -10.67
CA THR A 87 -2.91 11.17 -11.83
C THR A 87 -4.25 10.49 -11.57
N LEU A 88 -4.44 9.90 -10.39
CA LEU A 88 -5.67 9.23 -10.01
C LEU A 88 -6.86 10.19 -9.96
N ILE A 89 -6.76 11.24 -9.14
CA ILE A 89 -7.87 12.15 -8.87
C ILE A 89 -8.29 12.89 -10.15
N GLU A 90 -7.33 13.34 -10.96
CA GLU A 90 -7.63 13.97 -12.25
C GLU A 90 -8.29 12.99 -13.23
N ALA A 91 -7.80 11.74 -13.30
CA ALA A 91 -8.41 10.71 -14.14
C ALA A 91 -9.86 10.42 -13.74
N MET A 92 -10.14 10.35 -12.43
CA MET A 92 -11.49 10.17 -11.90
C MET A 92 -12.39 11.37 -12.25
N ARG A 93 -11.91 12.60 -12.03
CA ARG A 93 -12.65 13.84 -12.34
C ARG A 93 -13.04 13.97 -13.82
N VAL A 94 -12.17 13.54 -14.75
CA VAL A 94 -12.43 13.65 -16.20
C VAL A 94 -13.04 12.39 -16.82
N LYS A 95 -13.48 11.43 -15.99
CA LYS A 95 -14.09 10.16 -16.43
C LYS A 95 -13.17 9.25 -17.23
N ASP A 96 -11.86 9.38 -17.06
CA ASP A 96 -10.86 8.52 -17.72
C ASP A 96 -10.43 7.38 -16.78
N LEU A 97 -11.33 6.42 -16.56
CA LEU A 97 -11.02 5.23 -15.76
C LEU A 97 -9.89 4.39 -16.35
N SER A 98 -9.64 4.48 -17.66
CA SER A 98 -8.55 3.76 -18.30
C SER A 98 -7.20 4.21 -17.75
N LYS A 99 -7.03 5.52 -17.53
CA LYS A 99 -5.86 6.11 -16.89
C LYS A 99 -5.83 5.87 -15.39
N GLY A 100 -6.96 6.00 -14.70
CA GLY A 100 -7.07 5.75 -13.25
C GLY A 100 -6.68 4.31 -12.88
N ASN A 101 -7.08 3.33 -13.70
CA ASN A 101 -6.75 1.92 -13.46
C ASN A 101 -5.24 1.63 -13.55
N THR A 102 -4.46 2.43 -14.29
CA THR A 102 -3.01 2.19 -14.44
C THR A 102 -2.21 2.42 -13.16
N VAL A 103 -2.75 3.19 -12.21
CA VAL A 103 -2.05 3.52 -10.96
C VAL A 103 -2.47 2.61 -9.80
N PHE A 104 -3.40 1.69 -10.01
CA PHE A 104 -3.85 0.76 -8.98
C PHE A 104 -3.14 -0.60 -9.06
N TYR A 105 -2.88 -1.18 -7.90
CA TYR A 105 -2.62 -2.61 -7.74
C TYR A 105 -3.63 -3.23 -6.78
N GLY A 106 -3.75 -4.55 -6.82
CA GLY A 106 -4.69 -5.27 -5.96
C GLY A 106 -6.14 -4.85 -6.20
N LEU A 107 -6.48 -4.53 -7.46
CA LEU A 107 -7.85 -4.20 -7.85
C LEU A 107 -8.72 -5.45 -7.71
N ASP A 108 -9.45 -5.52 -6.60
CA ASP A 108 -10.42 -6.56 -6.28
C ASP A 108 -11.72 -5.88 -5.81
N GLU A 109 -12.58 -5.55 -6.77
CA GLU A 109 -13.86 -4.89 -6.50
C GLU A 109 -14.80 -5.75 -5.66
N ALA A 110 -14.74 -7.08 -5.79
CA ALA A 110 -15.58 -7.99 -5.01
C ALA A 110 -15.24 -7.96 -3.51
N GLY A 111 -14.00 -7.61 -3.17
CA GLY A 111 -13.53 -7.43 -1.79
C GLY A 111 -13.41 -5.96 -1.34
N SER A 112 -13.85 -5.01 -2.18
CA SER A 112 -13.79 -3.58 -1.88
C SER A 112 -15.07 -3.09 -1.18
N VAL A 113 -14.98 -1.96 -0.48
CA VAL A 113 -16.16 -1.33 0.17
C VAL A 113 -17.07 -0.63 -0.82
N ILE A 114 -16.52 -0.20 -1.97
CA ILE A 114 -17.20 0.44 -3.09
C ILE A 114 -16.56 -0.01 -4.41
N THR A 115 -17.29 0.06 -5.52
CA THR A 115 -16.77 -0.21 -6.87
C THR A 115 -15.93 0.94 -7.41
N MET A 116 -15.26 0.75 -8.55
CA MET A 116 -14.50 1.83 -9.19
C MET A 116 -15.42 2.97 -9.66
N GLU A 117 -16.60 2.64 -10.17
CA GLU A 117 -17.60 3.61 -10.60
C GLU A 117 -18.14 4.42 -9.42
N GLU A 118 -18.39 3.77 -8.27
CA GLU A 118 -18.81 4.46 -7.05
C GLU A 118 -17.72 5.39 -6.52
N LEU A 119 -16.46 4.93 -6.50
CA LEU A 119 -15.32 5.77 -6.13
C LEU A 119 -15.16 6.98 -7.06
N GLN A 120 -15.31 6.78 -8.36
CA GLN A 120 -15.33 7.87 -9.33
C GLN A 120 -16.45 8.86 -9.03
N LEU A 121 -17.68 8.36 -8.78
CA LEU A 121 -18.83 9.20 -8.49
C LEU A 121 -18.60 10.05 -7.23
N GLU A 122 -18.02 9.48 -6.18
CA GLU A 122 -17.68 10.24 -4.96
C GLU A 122 -16.63 11.32 -5.24
N VAL A 123 -15.58 11.01 -5.99
CA VAL A 123 -14.55 11.99 -6.38
C VAL A 123 -15.15 13.11 -7.23
N GLU A 124 -16.04 12.78 -8.15
CA GLU A 124 -16.76 13.78 -8.96
C GLU A 124 -17.67 14.67 -8.12
N THR A 125 -18.40 14.06 -7.18
CA THR A 125 -19.38 14.76 -6.34
C THR A 125 -18.71 15.71 -5.37
N LEU A 126 -17.65 15.24 -4.68
CA LEU A 126 -16.90 16.06 -3.73
C LEU A 126 -16.00 17.09 -4.42
N HIS A 127 -15.55 16.77 -5.63
CA HIS A 127 -14.74 17.66 -6.47
C HIS A 127 -13.53 18.28 -5.73
N PRO A 128 -12.66 17.46 -5.09
CA PRO A 128 -11.49 18.00 -4.39
C PRO A 128 -10.61 18.82 -5.34
N VAL A 129 -10.19 20.01 -4.88
CA VAL A 129 -9.44 20.99 -5.68
C VAL A 129 -7.94 20.99 -5.40
N GLU A 130 -7.54 20.50 -4.23
CA GLU A 130 -6.14 20.25 -3.84
C GLU A 130 -6.10 18.97 -3.00
N TRP A 131 -4.97 18.26 -3.05
CA TRP A 131 -4.65 17.16 -2.14
C TRP A 131 -3.18 17.23 -1.75
N ARG A 132 -2.86 16.82 -0.53
CA ARG A 132 -1.50 16.85 0.01
C ARG A 132 -1.19 15.59 0.78
N VAL A 133 -0.02 15.02 0.52
CA VAL A 133 0.54 13.96 1.36
C VAL A 133 0.97 14.58 2.69
N GLU A 134 0.23 14.25 3.76
CA GLU A 134 0.52 14.71 5.12
C GLU A 134 1.58 13.84 5.77
N SER A 135 1.50 12.52 5.56
CA SER A 135 2.48 11.58 6.05
C SER A 135 2.66 10.41 5.10
N SER A 136 3.88 9.87 5.06
CA SER A 136 4.14 8.58 4.44
C SER A 136 5.12 7.82 5.34
N ARG A 137 4.68 6.69 5.88
CA ARG A 137 5.49 5.84 6.78
C ARG A 137 5.70 4.47 6.18
N LEU A 138 6.80 3.83 6.53
CA LEU A 138 7.12 2.50 6.00
C LEU A 138 6.14 1.44 6.50
N ALA A 139 5.73 0.57 5.59
CA ALA A 139 4.83 -0.55 5.83
C ALA A 139 5.37 -1.86 5.21
N GLY A 140 6.64 -1.86 4.82
CA GLY A 140 7.33 -2.94 4.13
C GLY A 140 8.60 -2.42 3.47
N LYS A 141 9.31 -3.28 2.75
CA LYS A 141 10.54 -2.89 2.03
C LYS A 141 10.26 -1.79 0.98
N ASP A 142 9.21 -2.02 0.19
CA ASP A 142 8.83 -1.16 -0.94
C ASP A 142 7.44 -0.55 -0.74
N SER A 143 6.87 -0.66 0.46
CA SER A 143 5.49 -0.28 0.77
C SER A 143 5.44 0.82 1.81
N ARG A 144 4.44 1.69 1.68
CA ARG A 144 4.17 2.79 2.62
C ARG A 144 2.69 2.88 2.95
N LEU A 145 2.42 3.28 4.19
CA LEU A 145 1.13 3.81 4.60
C LEU A 145 1.15 5.32 4.39
N VAL A 146 0.19 5.82 3.62
CA VAL A 146 0.09 7.21 3.18
C VAL A 146 -1.17 7.83 3.76
N GLU A 147 -1.04 9.03 4.30
CA GLU A 147 -2.15 9.87 4.75
C GLU A 147 -2.24 11.10 3.86
N VAL A 148 -3.46 11.43 3.44
CA VAL A 148 -3.72 12.51 2.49
C VAL A 148 -4.79 13.42 3.06
N SER A 149 -4.56 14.73 2.96
CA SER A 149 -5.57 15.76 3.14
C SER A 149 -6.09 16.20 1.77
N PHE A 150 -7.38 16.52 1.70
CA PHE A 150 -8.09 16.99 0.53
C PHE A 150 -8.74 18.33 0.85
N THR A 151 -8.54 19.32 -0.01
CA THR A 151 -9.24 20.60 0.05
C THR A 151 -10.46 20.55 -0.85
N MET A 152 -11.63 20.83 -0.30
CA MET A 152 -12.91 20.85 -1.03
C MET A 152 -13.17 22.22 -1.69
N PRO A 153 -14.16 22.35 -2.59
CA PRO A 153 -14.46 23.62 -3.25
C PRO A 153 -14.84 24.78 -2.31
N ASP A 154 -15.39 24.47 -1.14
CA ASP A 154 -15.73 25.45 -0.10
C ASP A 154 -14.52 25.90 0.75
N GLY A 155 -13.34 25.35 0.46
CA GLY A 155 -12.09 25.61 1.19
C GLY A 155 -11.91 24.79 2.46
N SER A 156 -12.84 23.88 2.79
CA SER A 156 -12.69 22.96 3.92
C SER A 156 -11.60 21.92 3.64
N LEU A 157 -10.89 21.54 4.70
CA LEU A 157 -9.83 20.53 4.65
C LEU A 157 -10.32 19.24 5.32
N HIS A 158 -10.19 18.12 4.61
CA HIS A 158 -10.62 16.81 5.08
C HIS A 158 -9.51 15.78 4.91
N GLN A 159 -9.26 15.01 5.96
CA GLN A 159 -8.22 13.99 5.97
C GLN A 159 -8.83 12.60 5.75
N GLY A 160 -8.32 11.87 4.77
CA GLY A 160 -8.62 10.46 4.58
C GLY A 160 -7.89 9.59 5.61
N LYS A 161 -8.38 8.37 5.83
CA LYS A 161 -7.65 7.37 6.63
C LYS A 161 -6.35 6.95 5.94
N PRO A 162 -5.34 6.43 6.66
CA PRO A 162 -4.14 5.91 6.02
C PRO A 162 -4.46 4.77 5.03
N PHE A 163 -3.84 4.75 3.86
CA PHE A 163 -3.97 3.68 2.86
C PHE A 163 -2.60 3.22 2.36
N ASN A 164 -2.56 2.06 1.69
CA ASN A 164 -1.30 1.46 1.26
C ASN A 164 -0.91 1.90 -0.15
N MET A 165 0.38 2.18 -0.31
CA MET A 165 1.03 2.34 -1.61
C MET A 165 2.29 1.51 -1.68
N VAL A 166 2.65 1.05 -2.88
CA VAL A 166 3.86 0.25 -3.13
C VAL A 166 4.65 0.85 -4.30
N ASN A 167 5.98 0.80 -4.23
CA ASN A 167 6.84 1.14 -5.35
C ASN A 167 7.12 -0.12 -6.18
N ILE A 168 6.74 -0.11 -7.46
CA ILE A 168 7.01 -1.18 -8.44
C ILE A 168 7.80 -0.58 -9.59
N GLY A 169 9.07 -0.98 -9.72
CA GLY A 169 9.91 -0.56 -10.84
C GLY A 169 10.01 0.96 -10.98
N GLU A 170 10.21 1.66 -9.86
CA GLU A 170 10.28 3.12 -9.74
C GLU A 170 8.95 3.87 -9.77
N ALA A 171 7.84 3.22 -10.14
CA ALA A 171 6.50 3.82 -10.09
C ALA A 171 5.81 3.53 -8.76
N TRP A 172 5.15 4.54 -8.17
CA TRP A 172 4.26 4.31 -7.04
C TRP A 172 2.89 3.84 -7.53
N MET A 173 2.32 2.88 -6.82
CA MET A 173 1.01 2.31 -7.10
C MET A 173 0.15 2.32 -5.84
N ILE A 174 -1.14 2.57 -6.02
CA ILE A 174 -2.13 2.68 -4.96
C ILE A 174 -2.80 1.32 -4.77
N HIS A 175 -2.92 0.86 -3.53
CA HIS A 175 -3.70 -0.34 -3.25
C HIS A 175 -5.19 0.03 -3.26
N TYR A 176 -5.90 -0.47 -4.26
CA TYR A 176 -7.27 -0.05 -4.56
C TYR A 176 -8.19 -0.12 -3.34
N ASN A 177 -8.38 -1.30 -2.73
CA ASN A 177 -9.35 -1.46 -1.64
C ASN A 177 -9.04 -0.58 -0.42
N SER A 178 -7.75 -0.32 -0.13
CA SER A 178 -7.39 0.55 1.00
C SER A 178 -7.60 2.03 0.70
N PHE A 179 -7.41 2.45 -0.55
CA PHE A 179 -7.70 3.81 -0.97
C PHE A 179 -9.20 4.04 -1.04
N ALA A 180 -9.94 3.13 -1.67
CA ALA A 180 -11.39 3.15 -1.73
C ALA A 180 -11.99 3.25 -0.31
N ALA A 181 -11.55 2.41 0.63
CA ALA A 181 -12.01 2.50 2.02
C ALA A 181 -11.65 3.80 2.73
N SER A 182 -10.48 4.38 2.44
CA SER A 182 -10.06 5.66 3.01
C SER A 182 -10.92 6.82 2.49
N PHE A 183 -11.06 6.90 1.17
CA PHE A 183 -11.81 7.96 0.52
C PHE A 183 -13.30 7.87 0.82
N HIS A 184 -13.88 6.66 0.71
CA HIS A 184 -15.29 6.41 1.03
C HIS A 184 -15.65 6.82 2.46
N ALA A 185 -14.84 6.46 3.45
CA ALA A 185 -15.11 6.84 4.84
C ALA A 185 -15.09 8.36 5.06
N MET A 186 -14.28 9.10 4.29
CA MET A 186 -14.32 10.56 4.28
C MET A 186 -15.57 11.05 3.54
N ALA A 187 -15.88 10.49 2.37
CA ALA A 187 -16.99 10.87 1.53
C ALA A 187 -18.34 10.67 2.22
N GLU A 188 -18.58 9.53 2.88
CA GLU A 188 -19.79 9.28 3.65
C GLU A 188 -20.05 10.37 4.69
N HIS A 189 -19.01 10.86 5.36
CA HIS A 189 -19.15 11.88 6.39
C HIS A 189 -19.49 13.27 5.82
N LEU A 190 -19.07 13.53 4.57
CA LEU A 190 -19.33 14.80 3.88
C LEU A 190 -20.69 14.79 3.18
N LEU A 191 -20.96 13.73 2.43
CA LEU A 191 -22.20 13.56 1.67
C LEU A 191 -23.39 13.24 2.59
N GLY A 192 -23.15 12.57 3.73
CA GLY A 192 -24.18 12.25 4.72
C GLY A 192 -24.70 13.46 5.50
N ARG A 193 -23.89 14.52 5.69
CA ARG A 193 -24.32 15.74 6.40
C ARG A 193 -25.39 16.53 5.68
N ASP A 194 -25.41 16.49 4.35
CA ASP A 194 -26.42 17.20 3.54
C ASP A 194 -27.82 16.57 3.64
N SER A 195 -27.90 15.32 4.14
CA SER A 195 -29.16 14.60 4.32
C SER A 195 -29.87 14.91 5.64
N GLU A 196 -29.14 15.37 6.67
CA GLU A 196 -29.71 15.67 8.00
C GLU A 196 -30.18 17.13 8.17
N VAL A 197 -29.77 18.05 7.29
CA VAL A 197 -30.11 19.49 7.39
C VAL A 197 -31.44 19.86 6.68
N ASN A 198 -32.06 18.92 5.96
CA ASN A 198 -33.36 19.13 5.28
C ASN A 198 -34.54 18.37 5.93
N GLY A 199 -34.37 17.87 7.15
CA GLY A 199 -35.46 17.28 7.94
C GLY A 199 -36.10 18.31 8.87
N ASP A 200 -37.39 18.57 8.69
CA ASP A 200 -38.32 19.35 9.52
C ASP A 200 -38.32 20.89 9.37
N ASP A 201 -39.18 21.35 8.46
CA ASP A 201 -40.26 22.25 8.87
C ASP A 201 -41.56 21.84 8.14
N PRO A 202 -42.56 21.27 8.83
CA PRO A 202 -43.87 21.09 8.23
C PRO A 202 -44.51 22.47 8.02
N VAL A 203 -44.76 22.82 6.76
CA VAL A 203 -45.62 23.96 6.41
C VAL A 203 -47.03 23.64 6.91
N GLU A 204 -47.41 24.22 8.06
CA GLU A 204 -48.81 24.31 8.46
C GLU A 204 -49.57 25.12 7.40
N ILE A 205 -50.29 24.42 6.52
CA ILE A 205 -51.32 25.04 5.69
C ILE A 205 -52.56 25.16 6.57
N ILE A 206 -52.78 26.37 7.10
CA ILE A 206 -54.03 26.74 7.75
C ILE A 206 -55.09 26.95 6.65
N PHE A 207 -56.14 26.12 6.67
CA PHE A 207 -57.40 26.37 5.95
C PHE A 207 -58.44 26.93 6.93
#